data_AF-A0A3N0ZRI9-F1
#
_entry.id   AF-A0A3N0ZRI9-F1
#
_cell.length_a   1.000
_cell.length_b   1.000
_cell.length_c   1.000
_cell.angle_alpha   90.00
_cell.angle_beta   90.00
_cell.angle_gamma   90.00
#
_symmetry.space_group_name_H-M   'P 1'
#
loop_
_entity.id
_entity.type
_entity.pdbx_description
1 polymer ?
#
loop_
_entity_poly.entity_id
_entity_poly.type
_entity_poly.pdbx_seq_one_letter_code
_entity_poly.pdbx_strand_id
1 'polypeptide(L)'
;MMKINIIAFTLMLIFLFICCENSSDSEHYYRYNGIITGYDLRECACCGGWFIRISDTTYRFYDLPKENNIDFEKDTLPLKVKLDWKKSSSPCLGDEIILIRIRKY
;
A
#
# COMPACT_ATOMS: atom_id res chain seq x y z
N MET A 1 11.23 -45.85 -36.98
CA MET A 1 12.15 -44.79 -36.52
C MET A 1 11.53 -43.39 -36.46
N MET A 2 10.41 -43.08 -37.12
CA MET A 2 9.78 -41.74 -37.06
C MET A 2 8.90 -41.50 -35.82
N LYS A 3 8.41 -42.57 -35.16
CA LYS A 3 7.49 -42.48 -34.00
C LYS A 3 8.17 -42.04 -32.69
N ILE A 4 9.45 -42.34 -32.52
CA ILE A 4 10.24 -41.95 -31.32
C ILE A 4 10.45 -40.42 -31.27
N ASN A 5 10.68 -39.79 -32.42
CA ASN A 5 10.83 -38.33 -32.51
C ASN A 5 9.49 -37.61 -32.25
N ILE A 6 8.36 -38.22 -32.65
CA ILE A 6 7.03 -37.68 -32.37
C ILE A 6 6.73 -37.75 -30.86
N ILE A 7 7.04 -38.87 -30.20
CA ILE A 7 6.82 -39.05 -28.75
C ILE A 7 7.70 -38.09 -27.94
N ALA A 8 8.96 -37.88 -28.34
CA ALA A 8 9.85 -36.92 -27.69
C ALA A 8 9.32 -35.48 -27.82
N PHE A 9 8.74 -35.14 -28.97
CA PHE A 9 8.19 -33.80 -29.21
C PHE A 9 6.89 -33.55 -28.42
N THR A 10 6.01 -34.55 -28.28
CA THR A 10 4.82 -34.44 -27.42
C THR A 10 5.15 -34.35 -25.93
N LEU A 11 6.18 -35.07 -25.46
CA LEU A 11 6.64 -34.97 -24.07
C LEU A 11 7.22 -33.58 -23.75
N MET A 12 7.93 -32.96 -24.70
CA MET A 12 8.47 -31.61 -24.54
C MET A 12 7.38 -30.53 -24.47
N LEU A 13 6.26 -30.71 -25.19
CA LEU A 13 5.13 -29.78 -25.16
C LEU A 13 4.35 -29.82 -23.83
N ILE A 14 4.33 -30.96 -23.13
CA ILE A 14 3.60 -31.12 -21.85
C ILE A 14 4.31 -30.36 -20.71
N PHE A 15 5.64 -30.21 -20.78
CA PHE A 15 6.40 -29.43 -19.78
C PHE A 15 6.19 -27.91 -19.88
N LEU A 16 5.68 -27.39 -21.00
CA LEU A 16 5.42 -25.96 -21.18
C LEU A 16 4.14 -25.47 -20.47
N PHE A 17 3.29 -26.37 -19.96
CA PHE A 17 2.03 -26.01 -19.29
C PHE A 17 2.08 -26.04 -17.75
N ILE A 18 3.23 -26.31 -17.13
CA ILE A 18 3.33 -26.50 -15.66
C ILE A 18 3.61 -25.19 -14.89
N CYS A 19 3.95 -24.07 -15.54
CA CYS A 19 4.27 -22.82 -14.85
C CYS A 19 3.13 -21.77 -14.85
N CYS A 20 1.94 -22.16 -14.42
CA CYS A 20 0.93 -21.21 -13.96
C CYS A 20 0.64 -21.48 -12.48
N GLU A 21 1.59 -21.12 -11.63
CA GLU A 21 1.30 -20.91 -10.20
C GLU A 21 0.50 -19.61 -10.10
N ASN A 22 -0.82 -19.73 -10.16
CA ASN A 22 -1.70 -18.67 -9.69
C ASN A 22 -1.57 -18.64 -8.17
N SER A 23 -0.54 -17.95 -7.66
CA SER A 23 -0.47 -17.54 -6.26
C SER A 23 -1.53 -16.49 -6.00
N SER A 24 -2.81 -16.90 -6.00
CA SER A 24 -3.90 -16.13 -5.41
C SER A 24 -3.91 -16.38 -3.90
N ASP A 25 -2.76 -16.24 -3.25
CA ASP A 25 -2.72 -15.94 -1.83
C ASP A 25 -2.95 -14.45 -1.72
N SER A 26 -4.23 -14.05 -1.68
CA SER A 26 -4.62 -12.72 -1.26
C SER A 26 -4.38 -12.56 0.24
N GLU A 27 -3.13 -12.72 0.67
CA GLU A 27 -2.72 -12.15 1.94
C GLU A 27 -2.95 -10.63 1.82
N HIS A 28 -3.64 -10.06 2.82
CA HIS A 28 -4.00 -8.66 2.88
C HIS A 28 -2.76 -7.78 3.11
N TYR A 29 -1.80 -7.80 2.18
CA TYR A 29 -0.62 -6.97 2.24
C TYR A 29 -1.01 -5.51 2.04
N TYR A 30 -0.43 -4.67 2.88
CA TYR A 30 -0.43 -3.23 2.69
C TYR A 30 0.59 -2.91 1.60
N ARG A 31 0.22 -2.04 0.65
CA ARG A 31 1.09 -1.70 -0.48
C ARG A 31 2.23 -0.76 -0.11
N TYR A 32 2.07 0.02 0.97
CA TYR A 32 3.03 1.04 1.35
C TYR A 32 3.39 0.98 2.83
N ASN A 33 4.62 1.39 3.13
CA ASN A 33 5.06 1.74 4.47
C ASN A 33 5.08 3.27 4.59
N GLY A 34 4.76 3.78 5.77
CA GLY A 34 4.78 5.21 6.04
C GLY A 34 5.23 5.53 7.46
N ILE A 35 5.50 6.82 7.68
CA ILE A 35 5.84 7.37 9.00
C ILE A 35 4.96 8.59 9.23
N ILE A 36 4.03 8.49 10.17
CA ILE A 36 3.29 9.67 10.65
C ILE A 36 4.25 10.49 11.51
N THR A 37 4.44 11.75 11.16
CA THR A 37 5.49 12.60 11.76
C THR A 37 4.94 13.61 12.75
N GLY A 38 3.68 14.04 12.59
CA GLY A 38 3.07 15.04 13.44
C GLY A 38 1.80 15.63 12.85
N TYR A 39 1.12 16.42 13.67
CA TYR A 39 -0.02 17.23 13.24
C TYR A 39 0.49 18.56 12.63
N ASP A 40 -0.20 19.06 11.60
CA ASP A 40 0.10 20.35 10.98
C ASP A 40 -0.51 21.49 11.79
N LEU A 41 0.33 22.18 12.57
CA LEU A 41 -0.08 23.27 13.47
C LEU A 41 -0.16 24.65 12.80
N ARG A 42 0.02 24.73 11.48
CA ARG A 42 -0.05 26.02 10.78
C ARG A 42 -1.48 26.56 10.78
N GLU A 43 -1.63 27.85 11.00
CA GLU A 43 -2.93 28.53 10.96
C GLU A 43 -3.19 29.07 9.54
N CYS A 44 -3.87 28.27 8.71
CA CYS A 44 -4.32 28.71 7.39
C CYS A 44 -5.57 27.93 6.96
N ALA A 45 -6.32 28.46 5.98
CA ALA A 45 -7.60 27.89 5.53
C ALA A 45 -7.52 26.43 5.04
N CYS A 46 -6.33 25.95 4.69
CA CYS A 46 -6.09 24.60 4.18
C CYS A 46 -5.06 23.80 4.98
N CYS A 47 -4.59 24.37 6.09
CA CYS A 47 -3.65 23.72 6.99
C CYS A 47 -4.40 22.83 7.98
N GLY A 48 -3.67 22.00 8.73
CA GLY A 48 -4.23 21.02 9.66
C GLY A 48 -4.00 19.58 9.20
N GLY A 49 -4.65 18.63 9.86
CA GLY A 49 -4.45 17.21 9.57
C GLY A 49 -3.06 16.70 9.96
N TRP A 50 -2.74 15.49 9.53
CA TRP A 50 -1.56 14.75 9.93
C TRP A 50 -0.58 14.59 8.78
N PHE A 51 0.70 14.85 9.04
CA PHE A 51 1.77 14.59 8.10
C PHE A 51 2.17 13.12 8.13
N ILE A 52 2.22 12.52 6.95
CA ILE A 52 2.74 11.18 6.74
C ILE A 52 3.78 11.18 5.62
N ARG A 53 4.95 10.64 5.92
CA ARG A 53 5.99 10.40 4.93
C ARG A 53 5.84 9.00 4.37
N ILE A 54 5.67 8.89 3.05
CA ILE A 54 5.56 7.65 2.31
C ILE A 54 6.69 7.65 1.29
N SER A 55 7.64 6.71 1.42
CA SER A 55 8.94 6.78 0.74
C SER A 55 9.63 8.13 1.04
N ASP A 56 9.95 8.93 0.02
CA ASP A 56 10.63 10.23 0.14
C ASP A 56 9.68 11.43 -0.01
N THR A 57 8.37 11.20 -0.01
CA THR A 57 7.36 12.25 -0.18
C THR A 57 6.51 12.40 1.08
N THR A 58 6.30 13.65 1.49
CA THR A 58 5.39 14.00 2.58
C THR A 58 4.01 14.30 2.02
N TYR A 59 3.00 13.68 2.62
CA TYR A 59 1.59 13.88 2.32
C TYR A 59 0.85 14.31 3.59
N ARG A 60 -0.39 14.75 3.42
CA ARG A 60 -1.32 15.06 4.49
C ARG A 60 -2.57 14.19 4.39
N PHE A 61 -3.08 13.72 5.53
CA PHE A 61 -4.41 13.15 5.63
C PHE A 61 -5.15 13.78 6.81
N TYR A 62 -6.48 13.81 6.74
CA TYR A 62 -7.32 14.40 7.79
C TYR A 62 -8.00 13.33 8.63
N ASP A 63 -8.43 12.24 7.98
CA ASP A 63 -9.22 11.20 8.63
C ASP A 63 -8.48 9.85 8.63
N LEU A 64 -8.59 9.13 9.74
CA LEU A 64 -8.26 7.71 9.79
C LEU A 64 -9.42 6.87 9.25
N PRO A 65 -9.17 5.74 8.58
CA PRO A 65 -10.23 4.81 8.20
C PRO A 65 -10.89 4.23 9.46
N LYS A 66 -12.17 3.84 9.36
CA LYS A 66 -12.96 3.34 10.51
C LYS A 66 -12.26 2.22 11.29
N GLU A 67 -11.62 1.30 10.57
CA GLU A 67 -10.84 0.20 11.15
C GLU A 67 -9.36 0.59 11.14
N ASN A 68 -8.84 0.94 12.31
CA ASN A 68 -7.42 1.21 12.53
C ASN A 68 -7.06 0.94 14.01
N ASN A 69 -5.77 0.91 14.33
CA ASN A 69 -5.25 0.69 15.69
C ASN A 69 -4.33 1.82 16.18
N ILE A 70 -4.56 3.03 15.67
CA ILE A 70 -3.79 4.24 15.97
C ILE A 70 -4.57 5.08 16.98
N ASP A 71 -3.89 5.49 18.04
CA ASP A 71 -4.42 6.37 19.08
C ASP A 71 -3.43 7.52 19.27
N PHE A 72 -3.72 8.69 18.68
CA PHE A 72 -2.80 9.83 18.70
C PHE A 72 -2.60 10.45 20.10
N GLU A 73 -3.43 10.11 21.08
CA GLU A 73 -3.24 10.55 22.47
C GLU A 73 -2.23 9.66 23.21
N LYS A 74 -2.04 8.41 22.76
CA LYS A 74 -1.21 7.41 23.44
C LYS A 74 0.03 6.99 22.67
N ASP A 75 -0.05 6.95 21.35
CA ASP A 75 1.04 6.53 20.49
C ASP A 75 2.09 7.66 20.38
N THR A 76 3.37 7.30 20.42
CA THR A 76 4.47 8.26 20.29
C THR A 76 4.83 8.49 18.84
N LEU A 77 5.13 9.75 18.51
CA LEU A 77 5.61 10.13 17.19
C LEU A 77 7.15 10.17 17.16
N PRO A 78 7.78 9.87 16.01
CA PRO A 78 7.16 9.47 14.74
C PRO A 78 6.63 8.03 14.74
N LEU A 79 5.41 7.82 14.23
CA LEU A 79 4.71 6.53 14.25
C LEU A 79 4.87 5.80 12.92
N LYS A 80 5.49 4.61 12.94
CA LYS A 80 5.63 3.74 11.77
C LYS A 80 4.32 3.02 11.48
N VAL A 81 3.89 3.03 10.22
CA VAL A 81 2.62 2.47 9.78
C VAL A 81 2.76 1.70 8.47
N LYS A 82 1.84 0.76 8.27
CA LYS A 82 1.56 0.14 6.96
C LYS A 82 0.23 0.68 6.47
N LEU A 83 0.13 1.02 5.20
CA LEU A 83 -1.05 1.70 4.66
C LEU A 83 -1.32 1.41 3.18
N ASP A 84 -2.59 1.61 2.81
CA ASP A 84 -3.04 1.83 1.45
C ASP A 84 -3.73 3.18 1.37
N TRP A 85 -3.50 3.89 0.28
CA TRP A 85 -3.99 5.26 0.11
C TRP A 85 -4.27 5.57 -1.36
N LYS A 86 -5.00 6.66 -1.58
CA LYS A 86 -5.20 7.27 -2.88
C LYS A 86 -5.06 8.78 -2.78
N LYS A 87 -4.74 9.45 -3.89
CA LYS A 87 -4.76 10.92 -3.94
C LYS A 87 -6.16 11.45 -3.68
N SER A 88 -6.27 12.57 -2.97
CA SER A 88 -7.53 13.31 -2.90
C SER A 88 -7.94 13.79 -4.29
N SER A 89 -9.23 13.73 -4.61
CA SER A 89 -9.78 14.28 -5.86
C SER A 89 -9.98 15.79 -5.81
N SER A 90 -9.97 16.37 -4.60
CA SER A 90 -10.15 17.80 -4.37
C SER A 90 -9.17 18.28 -3.28
N PRO A 91 -7.84 18.23 -3.53
CA PRO A 91 -6.83 18.73 -2.61
C PRO A 91 -6.89 20.27 -2.53
N CYS A 92 -6.54 20.86 -1.39
CA CYS A 92 -6.33 22.31 -1.32
C CYS A 92 -4.87 22.69 -1.60
N LEU A 93 -3.91 22.06 -0.91
CA LEU A 93 -2.47 22.32 -1.05
C LEU A 93 -1.79 21.38 -2.05
N GLY A 94 -2.43 20.27 -2.43
CA GLY A 94 -1.94 19.32 -3.44
C GLY A 94 -1.23 18.10 -2.85
N ASP A 95 -0.97 18.10 -1.55
CA ASP A 95 -0.31 17.02 -0.80
C ASP A 95 -1.30 16.09 -0.08
N GLU A 96 -2.61 16.29 -0.27
CA GLU A 96 -3.67 15.54 0.42
C GLU A 96 -3.90 14.14 -0.15
N ILE A 97 -3.99 13.16 0.75
CA ILE A 97 -4.32 11.77 0.46
C ILE A 97 -5.48 11.28 1.32
N ILE A 98 -6.15 10.26 0.83
CA ILE A 98 -7.20 9.53 1.55
C ILE A 98 -6.64 8.17 1.94
N LEU A 99 -6.62 7.89 3.24
CA LEU A 99 -6.24 6.57 3.76
C LEU A 99 -7.38 5.58 3.54
N ILE A 100 -7.08 4.46 2.90
CA ILE A 100 -8.04 3.36 2.67
C ILE A 100 -7.95 2.36 3.81
N ARG A 101 -6.71 1.99 4.17
CA ARG A 101 -6.39 1.11 5.31
C ARG A 101 -5.11 1.60 5.96
N ILE A 102 -5.01 1.47 7.28
CA ILE A 102 -3.78 1.79 8.01
C ILE A 102 -3.68 0.96 9.28
N ARG A 103 -2.46 0.56 9.63
CA ARG A 103 -2.14 -0.01 10.93
C ARG A 103 -0.74 0.41 11.38
N LYS A 104 -0.52 0.49 12.70
CA LYS A 104 0.84 0.61 13.24
C LYS A 104 1.66 -0.66 13.00
N TYR A 105 2.97 -0.48 12.81
CA TYR A 105 3.95 -1.54 12.63
C TYR A 105 4.20 -2.31 13.93
#